data_AF-A0A925PAW1-F1
#
_entry.id   AF-A0A925PAW1-F1
#
_cell.length_a   1.000
_cell.length_b   1.000
_cell.length_c   1.000
_cell.angle_alpha   90.00
_cell.angle_beta   90.00
_cell.angle_gamma   90.00
#
_symmetry.space_group_name_H-M   'P 1'
#
loop_
_entity.id
_entity.type
_entity.pdbx_description
1 polymer ?
#
loop_
_entity_poly.entity_id
_entity_poly.type
_entity_poly.pdbx_seq_one_letter_code
_entity_poly.pdbx_strand_id
1 'polypeptide(L)' 'LSMAASLLRGTTRTILEIGQLVGFESPSSLNRQFRARYGKSPRSWRDDLS' A
#
# COMPACT_ATOMS: atom_id res chain seq x y z
N LEU A 1 -4.93 6.18 -3.12
CA LEU A 1 -3.48 5.83 -3.13
C LEU A 1 -2.65 6.64 -2.13
N SER A 2 -2.78 7.97 -2.09
CA SER A 2 -2.04 8.80 -1.11
C SER A 2 -2.31 8.43 0.36
N MET A 3 -3.56 8.06 0.69
CA MET A 3 -3.91 7.53 2.01
C MET A 3 -3.18 6.21 2.31
N ALA A 4 -3.12 5.28 1.35
CA ALA A 4 -2.40 4.02 1.51
C ALA A 4 -0.91 4.26 1.80
N ALA A 5 -0.27 5.17 1.07
CA ALA A 5 1.12 5.57 1.33
C ALA A 5 1.32 6.17 2.73
N SER A 6 0.35 6.96 3.22
CA SER A 6 0.41 7.53 4.56
C SER A 6 0.29 6.46 5.65
N LEU A 7 -0.62 5.50 5.48
CA LEU A 7 -0.78 4.35 6.38
C LEU A 7 0.44 3.41 6.37
N LEU A 8 1.06 3.23 5.19
CA LEU A 8 2.26 2.42 5.02
C LEU A 8 3.48 2.99 5.79
N ARG A 9 3.57 4.32 5.92
CA ARG A 9 4.61 5.02 6.72
C ARG A 9 4.31 5.04 8.21
N GLY A 10 3.06 5.32 8.57
CA GLY A 10 2.70 5.64 9.95
C GLY A 10 2.26 4.44 10.78
N THR A 11 2.16 3.24 10.20
CA THR A 11 1.57 2.08 10.88
C THR A 11 2.25 0.77 10.48
N THR A 12 2.12 -0.24 11.34
CA THR A 12 2.58 -1.62 11.09
C THR A 12 1.50 -2.52 10.47
N ARG A 13 0.37 -1.95 10.05
CA ARG A 13 -0.76 -2.70 9.45
C ARG A 13 -0.31 -3.47 8.22
N THR A 14 -0.91 -4.63 8.00
CA THR A 14 -0.67 -5.45 6.82
C THR A 14 -1.11 -4.73 5.54
N ILE A 15 -0.56 -5.14 4.40
CA ILE A 15 -0.97 -4.60 3.09
C ILE A 15 -2.46 -4.89 2.83
N LEU A 16 -2.97 -6.02 3.34
CA LEU A 16 -4.38 -6.39 3.24
C LEU A 16 -5.28 -5.41 3.98
N GLU A 17 -5.00 -5.14 5.26
CA GLU A 17 -5.78 -4.19 6.06
C GLU A 17 -5.74 -2.78 5.47
N ILE A 18 -4.57 -2.34 4.99
CA ILE A 18 -4.45 -1.03 4.32
C ILE A 18 -5.28 -1.00 3.03
N GLY A 19 -5.29 -2.09 2.26
CA GLY A 19 -6.15 -2.23 1.08
C GLY A 19 -7.61 -2.05 1.42
N GLN A 20 -8.10 -2.76 2.44
CA GLN A 20 -9.48 -2.67 2.89
C GLN A 20 -9.82 -1.25 3.38
N LEU A 21 -8.95 -0.62 4.18
CA LEU A 21 -9.14 0.74 4.69
C LEU A 21 -9.23 1.81 3.60
N VAL A 22 -8.60 1.59 2.45
CA VAL A 22 -8.59 2.54 1.33
C VAL A 22 -9.48 2.12 0.16
N GLY A 23 -10.40 1.17 0.41
CA GLY A 23 -11.47 0.80 -0.51
C GLY A 23 -11.10 -0.24 -1.57
N PHE A 24 -10.03 -1.01 -1.36
CA PHE A 24 -9.66 -2.12 -2.25
C PHE A 24 -10.18 -3.45 -1.70
N GLU A 25 -10.89 -4.18 -2.55
CA GLU A 25 -11.39 -5.53 -2.25
C GLU A 25 -10.29 -6.59 -2.25
N SER A 26 -9.15 -6.32 -2.92
CA SER A 26 -8.02 -7.25 -2.94
C SER A 26 -6.66 -6.55 -2.89
N PRO A 27 -5.64 -7.19 -2.26
CA PRO A 27 -4.26 -6.70 -2.29
C PRO A 27 -3.70 -6.57 -3.70
N SER A 28 -4.12 -7.42 -4.64
CA SER A 28 -3.66 -7.38 -6.04
C SER A 28 -4.07 -6.09 -6.74
N SER A 29 -5.30 -5.61 -6.53
CA SER A 29 -5.77 -4.33 -7.06
C SER A 29 -5.00 -3.15 -6.46
N LEU A 30 -4.74 -3.17 -5.15
CA LEU A 30 -3.90 -2.17 -4.50
C LEU A 30 -2.48 -2.19 -5.08
N ASN A 31 -1.87 -3.37 -5.20
CA ASN A 31 -0.52 -3.53 -5.74
C ASN A 31 -0.39 -2.96 -7.15
N ARG A 32 -1.34 -3.25 -8.04
CA ARG A 32 -1.36 -2.74 -9.41
C ARG A 32 -1.42 -1.21 -9.43
N GLN A 33 -2.40 -0.64 -8.72
CA GLN A 33 -2.60 0.81 -8.70
C GLN A 33 -1.44 1.55 -8.02
N PHE A 34 -0.92 0.99 -6.92
CA PHE A 34 0.21 1.58 -6.19
C PHE A 34 1.50 1.53 -7.00
N ARG A 35 1.80 0.41 -7.68
CA ARG A 35 2.94 0.31 -8.59
C ARG A 35 2.82 1.26 -9.77
N ALA A 36 1.63 1.40 -10.35
CA ALA A 36 1.39 2.35 -11.44
C ALA A 36 1.66 3.81 -11.02
N ARG A 37 1.39 4.17 -9.75
CA ARG A 37 1.60 5.54 -9.26
C ARG A 37 2.99 5.80 -8.67
N TYR A 38 3.58 4.82 -7.98
CA TYR A 38 4.80 4.99 -7.17
C TYR A 38 5.98 4.13 -7.66
N GLY A 39 5.81 3.38 -8.76
CA GLY A 39 6.87 2.59 -9.39
C GLY A 39 7.17 1.23 -8.75
N LYS A 40 6.69 0.97 -7.52
CA LYS A 40 6.94 -0.27 -6.77
C LYS A 40 5.72 -0.75 -6.00
N SER A 41 5.72 -1.99 -5.50
CA SER A 41 4.60 -2.51 -4.71
C SER A 41 4.55 -1.85 -3.32
N PRO A 42 3.37 -1.80 -2.65
CA PRO A 42 3.24 -1.33 -1.27
C PRO A 42 4.23 -1.95 -0.30
N ARG A 43 4.49 -3.27 -0.43
CA ARG A 43 5.43 -3.99 0.41
C ARG A 43 6.87 -3.51 0.20
N SER A 44 7.36 -3.55 -1.04
CA SER A 44 8.71 -3.07 -1.37
C SER A 44 8.90 -1.61 -0.96
N TRP A 45 7.86 -0.78 -1.13
CA TRP A 45 7.90 0.60 -0.67
C TRP A 45 8.06 0.74 0.84
N ARG A 46 7.44 -0.15 1.64
CA ARG A 46 7.61 -0.16 3.09
C ARG A 46 8.98 -0.68 3.50
N ASP A 47 9.47 -1.70 2.82
CA ASP A 47 10.79 -2.27 3.10
C ASP A 47 11.89 -1.18 2.91
N ASP A 48 11.73 -0.28 1.94
CA ASP A 48 12.63 0.87 1.71
C ASP A 48 12.55 1.99 2.78
N LEU A 49 11.54 1.98 3.66
CA LEU A 49 11.40 2.98 4.74
C LEU A 49 12.12 2.57 6.03
N SER A 50 12.55 1.31 6.11
CA SER A 50 13.25 0.73 7.27
C SER A 50 14.75 0.99 7.16
#